data_AF-A0A7Y7NNK7-F1
#
_entry.id   AF-A0A7Y7NNK7-F1
#
_cell.length_a   1.000
_cell.length_b   1.000
_cell.length_c   1.000
_cell.angle_alpha   90.00
_cell.angle_beta   90.00
_cell.angle_gamma   90.00
#
_symmetry.space_group_name_H-M   'P 1'
#
loop_
_entity.id
_entity.type
_entity.pdbx_description
1 polymer ?
#
loop_
_entity_poly.entity_id
_entity_poly.type
_entity_poly.pdbx_seq_one_letter_code
_entity_poly.pdbx_strand_id
1 'polypeptide(L)'
;MALFIKLLFMIPLLIICLQIYKFTSSRKGEGKQDRCQKLGIGYMVIGIISLIERDPVFAFFGLILIMFGFRLMAKGLDRLDKKMFIEQYND
;
A
#
# COMPACT_ATOMS: atom_id res chain seq x y z
N MET A 1 28.03 9.87 7.60
CA MET A 1 26.98 10.75 8.19
C MET A 1 25.74 10.88 7.31
N ALA A 2 25.85 11.15 6.00
CA ALA A 2 24.68 11.32 5.11
C ALA A 2 23.71 10.11 5.11
N LEU A 3 24.23 8.88 5.16
CA LEU A 3 23.43 7.66 5.27
C LEU A 3 22.58 7.59 6.55
N PHE A 4 23.17 7.94 7.70
CA PHE A 4 22.47 7.95 8.99
C PHE A 4 21.35 8.99 9.02
N ILE A 5 21.59 10.17 8.43
CA ILE A 5 20.57 11.21 8.31
C ILE A 5 19.43 10.72 7.42
N LYS A 6 19.72 10.11 6.27
CA LYS A 6 18.69 9.53 5.38
C LYS A 6 17.85 8.47 6.10
N LEU A 7 18.48 7.57 6.85
CA LEU A 7 17.79 6.55 7.66
C LEU A 7 16.92 7.17 8.77
N LEU A 8 17.41 8.22 9.44
CA LEU A 8 16.69 8.93 10.50
C LEU A 8 15.35 9.48 9.99
N PHE A 9 15.28 9.94 8.74
CA PHE A 9 14.03 10.43 8.13
C PHE A 9 13.19 9.30 7.51
N MET A 10 13.82 8.29 6.90
CA MET A 10 13.11 7.20 6.23
C MET A 10 12.36 6.29 7.21
N ILE A 11 12.95 5.97 8.36
CA ILE A 11 12.32 5.09 9.36
C ILE A 11 10.96 5.64 9.85
N PRO A 12 10.85 6.89 10.37
CA PRO A 12 9.57 7.42 10.82
C PRO A 12 8.57 7.55 9.68
N LEU A 13 9.01 7.91 8.47
CA LEU A 13 8.15 7.94 7.30
C LEU A 13 7.54 6.55 7.00
N LEU A 14 8.36 5.50 7.08
CA LEU A 14 7.94 4.12 6.85
C LEU A 14 6.97 3.64 7.94
N ILE A 15 7.17 4.07 9.19
CA ILE A 15 6.22 3.81 10.29
C ILE A 15 4.86 4.46 9.99
N ILE A 16 4.84 5.71 9.54
CA ILE A 16 3.59 6.40 9.17
C ILE A 16 2.89 5.66 8.03
N CYS A 17 3.62 5.26 6.98
CA CYS A 17 3.07 4.47 5.88
C CYS A 17 2.48 3.14 6.40
N LEU A 18 3.16 2.48 7.32
CA LEU A 18 2.68 1.22 7.90
C LEU A 18 1.42 1.42 8.75
N GLN A 19 1.30 2.53 9.49
CA GLN A 19 0.08 2.86 10.24
C GLN A 19 -1.10 3.13 9.31
N ILE A 20 -0.91 3.91 8.26
CA ILE A 20 -1.95 4.19 7.25
C ILE A 20 -2.37 2.89 6.56
N TYR A 21 -1.42 2.05 6.15
CA TYR A 21 -1.69 0.73 5.59
C TYR A 21 -2.55 -0.13 6.54
N LYS A 22 -2.18 -0.21 7.82
CA LYS A 22 -2.94 -0.98 8.82
C LYS A 22 -4.34 -0.42 9.00
N PHE A 23 -4.47 0.89 9.14
CA PHE A 23 -5.75 1.57 9.31
C PHE A 23 -6.70 1.29 8.14
N THR A 24 -6.23 1.47 6.91
CA THR A 24 -7.05 1.25 5.71
C THR A 24 -7.40 -0.22 5.55
N SER A 25 -6.45 -1.14 5.82
CA SER A 25 -6.71 -2.57 5.67
C SER A 25 -7.65 -3.15 6.74
N SER A 26 -7.75 -2.52 7.92
CA SER A 26 -8.63 -2.91 9.02
C SER A 26 -10.11 -2.54 8.79
N ARG A 27 -10.39 -1.51 7.98
CA ARG A 27 -11.77 -1.10 7.66
C ARG A 27 -12.55 -2.22 6.95
N LYS A 28 -13.87 -2.24 7.14
CA LYS A 28 -14.83 -3.15 6.47
C LYS A 28 -15.91 -2.29 5.77
N GLY A 29 -16.50 -2.79 4.69
CA GLY A 29 -17.57 -2.12 3.92
C GLY A 29 -17.18 -1.76 2.48
N GLU A 30 -18.13 -1.31 1.67
CA GLU A 30 -17.94 -0.96 0.25
C GLU A 30 -16.86 0.10 0.03
N GLY A 31 -16.79 1.11 0.91
CA GLY A 31 -15.76 2.15 0.86
C GLY A 31 -14.33 1.68 1.16
N LYS A 32 -14.13 0.41 1.54
CA LYS A 32 -12.80 -0.17 1.74
C LYS A 32 -12.07 -0.33 0.42
N GLN A 33 -12.74 -0.78 -0.63
CA GLN A 33 -12.08 -1.11 -1.88
C GLN A 33 -11.52 0.13 -2.57
N ASP A 34 -12.34 1.15 -2.75
CA ASP A 34 -11.94 2.41 -3.36
C ASP A 34 -10.75 3.04 -2.61
N ARG A 35 -10.80 3.02 -1.27
CA ARG A 35 -9.69 3.54 -0.43
C ARG A 35 -8.43 2.69 -0.48
N CYS A 36 -8.56 1.36 -0.46
CA CYS A 36 -7.43 0.44 -0.61
C CYS A 36 -6.77 0.59 -1.97
N GLN A 37 -7.54 0.72 -3.06
CA GLN A 37 -7.02 0.92 -4.40
C GLN A 37 -6.33 2.29 -4.51
N LYS A 38 -6.98 3.39 -4.10
CA LYS A 38 -6.38 4.73 -4.15
C LYS A 38 -5.08 4.82 -3.34
N LEU A 39 -5.05 4.28 -2.12
CA LEU A 39 -3.83 4.24 -1.31
C LEU A 39 -2.78 3.29 -1.89
N GLY A 40 -3.21 2.18 -2.48
CA GLY A 40 -2.32 1.25 -3.18
C GLY A 40 -1.62 1.92 -4.36
N ILE A 41 -2.36 2.68 -5.18
CA ILE A 41 -1.80 3.48 -6.29
C ILE A 41 -0.83 4.51 -5.72
N GLY A 42 -1.22 5.24 -4.67
CA GLY A 42 -0.36 6.24 -4.03
C GLY A 42 0.98 5.67 -3.57
N TYR A 43 0.99 4.51 -2.90
CA TYR A 43 2.24 3.85 -2.51
C TYR A 43 3.07 3.37 -3.70
N MET A 44 2.44 2.89 -4.77
CA MET A 44 3.18 2.51 -5.98
C MET A 44 3.86 3.71 -6.62
N VAL A 45 3.16 4.84 -6.77
CA VAL A 45 3.73 6.06 -7.35
C VAL A 45 4.91 6.56 -6.54
N ILE A 46 4.76 6.69 -5.21
CA ILE A 46 5.85 7.13 -4.34
C ILE A 46 7.03 6.15 -4.38
N GLY A 47 6.74 4.84 -4.41
CA GLY A 47 7.77 3.81 -4.49
C GLY A 47 8.55 3.84 -5.81
N ILE A 48 7.87 4.05 -6.95
CA ILE A 48 8.50 4.20 -8.26
C ILE A 48 9.38 5.46 -8.30
N ILE A 49 8.88 6.60 -7.79
CA ILE A 49 9.66 7.84 -7.71
C ILE A 49 10.92 7.62 -6.87
N SER A 50 10.80 6.90 -5.74
CA SER A 50 11.94 6.59 -4.87
C SER A 50 13.01 5.72 -5.55
N LEU A 51 12.64 4.88 -6.53
CA LEU A 51 13.60 4.05 -7.27
C LEU A 51 14.45 4.85 -8.26
N ILE A 52 14.04 6.06 -8.64
CA ILE A 52 14.76 6.90 -9.61
C ILE A 52 16.07 7.46 -9.02
N GLU A 53 16.11 7.67 -7.70
CA GLU A 53 17.22 8.32 -6.98
C GLU A 53 18.55 7.53 -6.98
N ARG A 54 18.59 6.30 -7.54
CA ARG A 54 19.79 5.42 -7.64
C ARG A 54 20.57 5.25 -6.32
N ASP A 55 19.93 5.50 -5.18
CA ASP A 55 20.49 5.31 -3.84
C ASP A 55 19.90 4.04 -3.23
N PRO A 56 20.72 3.16 -2.64
CA PRO A 56 20.25 1.89 -2.11
C PRO A 56 19.18 2.06 -1.02
N VAL A 57 19.26 3.09 -0.17
CA VAL A 57 18.26 3.33 0.88
C VAL A 57 16.91 3.68 0.27
N PHE A 58 16.91 4.54 -0.73
CA PHE A 58 15.70 4.92 -1.45
C PHE A 58 15.15 3.76 -2.29
N ALA A 59 16.01 2.90 -2.83
CA ALA A 59 15.60 1.71 -3.56
C ALA A 59 14.88 0.70 -2.64
N PHE A 60 15.45 0.39 -1.46
CA PHE A 60 14.79 -0.49 -0.50
C PHE A 60 13.47 0.11 0.01
N PHE A 61 13.46 1.40 0.30
CA PHE A 61 12.24 2.11 0.69
C PHE A 61 11.16 2.03 -0.41
N GLY A 62 11.55 2.28 -1.66
CA GLY A 62 10.65 2.21 -2.81
C GLY A 62 10.06 0.82 -3.02
N LEU A 63 10.89 -0.22 -2.90
CA LEU A 63 10.44 -1.62 -2.99
C LEU A 63 9.42 -1.96 -1.90
N ILE A 64 9.67 -1.55 -0.64
CA ILE A 64 8.73 -1.78 0.47
C ILE A 64 7.38 -1.11 0.19
N LEU A 65 7.39 0.14 -0.29
CA LEU A 65 6.17 0.85 -0.64
C LEU A 65 5.40 0.17 -1.77
N ILE A 66 6.09 -0.28 -2.82
CA ILE A 66 5.48 -1.03 -3.93
C ILE A 66 4.84 -2.33 -3.41
N MET A 67 5.52 -3.07 -2.53
CA MET A 67 4.96 -4.27 -1.91
C MET A 67 3.69 -3.97 -1.08
N PHE A 68 3.67 -2.87 -0.32
CA PHE A 68 2.46 -2.42 0.37
C PHE A 68 1.36 -2.00 -0.60
N GLY A 69 1.71 -1.35 -1.71
CA GLY A 69 0.81 -0.98 -2.79
C GLY A 69 0.09 -2.19 -3.37
N PHE A 70 0.85 -3.21 -3.81
CA PHE A 70 0.29 -4.45 -4.33
C PHE A 70 -0.61 -5.16 -3.29
N ARG A 71 -0.18 -5.20 -2.03
CA ARG A 71 -0.95 -5.85 -0.98
C ARG A 71 -2.28 -5.14 -0.67
N LEU A 72 -2.31 -3.81 -0.74
CA LEU A 72 -3.55 -3.03 -0.61
C LEU A 72 -4.48 -3.22 -1.80
N MET A 73 -3.93 -3.20 -3.02
CA MET A 73 -4.74 -3.46 -4.21
C MET A 73 -5.34 -4.86 -4.18
N ALA A 74 -4.55 -5.89 -3.87
CA ALA A 74 -5.04 -7.25 -3.74
C ALA A 74 -6.17 -7.35 -2.70
N LYS A 75 -6.01 -6.72 -1.53
CA LYS A 75 -7.07 -6.64 -0.50
C LYS A 75 -8.30 -5.83 -0.93
N GLY A 76 -8.14 -4.90 -1.86
CA GLY A 76 -9.25 -4.17 -2.48
C GLY A 76 -9.99 -5.03 -3.50
N LEU A 77 -9.28 -5.82 -4.28
CA LEU A 77 -9.82 -6.74 -5.30
C LEU A 77 -10.52 -7.97 -4.71
N ASP A 78 -10.12 -8.42 -3.52
CA ASP A 78 -10.57 -9.66 -2.86
C ASP A 78 -12.06 -9.71 -2.47
N ARG A 79 -12.92 -8.73 -2.85
CA ARG A 79 -14.31 -8.68 -2.36
C ARG A 79 -15.44 -8.34 -3.32
N LEU A 80 -15.22 -7.95 -4.57
CA LEU A 80 -16.38 -7.58 -5.41
C LEU A 80 -17.06 -8.76 -6.11
N ASP A 81 -16.34 -9.64 -6.79
CA ASP A 81 -17.02 -10.64 -7.62
C ASP A 81 -17.51 -11.86 -6.84
N LYS A 82 -16.85 -12.25 -5.74
CA LYS A 82 -17.15 -13.55 -5.12
C LYS A 82 -18.46 -13.59 -4.31
N LYS A 83 -19.08 -12.44 -4.00
CA LYS A 83 -20.34 -12.40 -3.23
C LYS A 83 -21.59 -12.29 -4.09
N MET A 84 -21.55 -11.54 -5.20
CA MET A 84 -22.73 -11.44 -6.10
C MET A 84 -23.16 -12.80 -6.65
N PHE A 85 -22.20 -13.65 -7.03
CA PHE A 85 -22.52 -14.99 -7.56
C PHE A 85 -23.05 -15.98 -6.52
N ILE A 86 -22.82 -15.76 -5.22
CA ILE A 86 -23.31 -16.67 -4.17
C ILE A 86 -24.75 -16.32 -3.77
N GLU A 87 -25.13 -15.05 -3.84
CA GLU A 87 -26.53 -14.64 -3.61
C GLU A 87 -27.44 -15.06 -4.78
N GLN A 88 -26.96 -14.98 -6.03
CA GLN A 88 -27.78 -15.30 -7.21
C GLN A 88 -28.03 -16.80 -7.43
N TYR A 89 -27.36 -17.70 -6.71
CA TYR A 89 -27.57 -19.15 -6.80
C TYR A 89 -28.49 -19.70 -5.69
N ASN A 90 -28.92 -18.84 -4.76
CA ASN A 90 -29.77 -19.22 -3.62
C ASN A 90 -31.22 -18.70 -3.73
N ASP A 91 -31.59 -18.09 -4.85
CA ASP A 91 -32.98 -17.87 -5.29
C ASP A 91 -33.36 -18.91 -6.36
#